data_AF-A0A2V4B2E9-F1
#
_entry.id   AF-A0A2V4B2E9-F1
#
_cell.length_a   1.000
_cell.length_b   1.000
_cell.length_c   1.000
_cell.angle_alpha   90.00
_cell.angle_beta   90.00
_cell.angle_gamma   90.00
#
_symmetry.space_group_name_H-M   'P 1'
#
loop_
_entity.id
_entity.type
_entity.pdbx_description
1 polymer ?
#
loop_
_entity_poly.entity_id
_entity_poly.type
_entity_poly.pdbx_seq_one_letter_code
_entity_poly.pdbx_strand_id
1 'polypeptide(L)'
;MTVAHAEAGEQVNPPNWGLDRIDQRAGGEALDQRYAYDSDGAGVTVYVIDTGVDGTHPDFGGRVSGGKDFVDGDDHPTDLNGHGTNLAGLVAGEAYGVAKAARIVPVRVLDANGSGDGLSIISGIDWVANNATQPAVAVIGVGGPASEPVDQAVRGLAELMPVAVPAGGAGADAGQSSPARIPEVLTVAASDRADRAAPDSNFGPAVDLYAPGVEIEAPGLGASTARLSGTSAAAAHVAGVAALYRSRHPEATPQQVADALTANATTDTLSGVPERTVNRLVSTLSGGQNPG
;
A
#
# COMPACT_ATOMS: atom_id res chain seq x y z
N MET A 1 -30.51 -1.76 3.68
CA MET A 1 -29.52 -1.69 2.59
C MET A 1 -28.81 -3.02 2.56
N THR A 2 -28.87 -3.74 1.44
CA THR A 2 -28.20 -5.03 1.26
C THR A 2 -26.70 -4.77 1.25
N VAL A 3 -25.96 -5.36 2.19
CA VAL A 3 -24.50 -5.35 2.17
C VAL A 3 -24.09 -6.04 0.87
N ALA A 4 -23.43 -5.34 -0.05
CA ALA A 4 -22.83 -5.97 -1.21
C ALA A 4 -21.86 -7.04 -0.67
N HIS A 5 -22.11 -8.30 -1.00
CA HIS A 5 -21.21 -9.38 -0.63
C HIS A 5 -19.86 -9.12 -1.29
N ALA A 6 -18.77 -9.19 -0.53
CA ALA A 6 -17.42 -9.19 -1.06
C ALA A 6 -17.32 -10.24 -2.18
N GLU A 7 -16.95 -9.82 -3.39
CA GLU A 7 -16.83 -10.73 -4.53
C GLU A 7 -15.48 -11.44 -4.44
N ALA A 8 -15.52 -12.77 -4.32
CA ALA A 8 -14.33 -13.60 -4.42
C ALA A 8 -14.04 -13.89 -5.89
N GLY A 9 -12.76 -13.98 -6.25
CA GLY A 9 -12.35 -14.22 -7.62
C GLY A 9 -10.91 -14.70 -7.75
N GLU A 10 -10.51 -14.93 -8.99
CA GLU A 10 -9.18 -15.35 -9.35
C GLU A 10 -8.75 -14.60 -10.62
N GLN A 11 -7.51 -14.12 -10.64
CA GLN A 11 -6.85 -13.61 -11.83
C GLN A 11 -5.76 -14.60 -12.25
N VAL A 12 -5.87 -15.14 -13.45
CA VAL A 12 -4.83 -15.98 -14.05
C VAL A 12 -3.84 -15.09 -14.79
N ASN A 13 -2.54 -15.38 -14.65
CA ASN A 13 -1.41 -14.61 -15.17
C ASN A 13 -1.46 -13.13 -14.74
N PRO A 14 -1.42 -12.82 -13.42
CA PRO A 14 -1.32 -11.44 -12.98
C PRO A 14 -0.07 -10.77 -13.58
N PRO A 15 -0.15 -9.49 -13.97
CA PRO A 15 0.93 -8.80 -14.70
C PRO A 15 2.18 -8.58 -13.85
N ASN A 16 2.05 -8.58 -12.51
CA ASN A 16 3.18 -8.53 -11.61
C ASN A 16 3.21 -9.77 -10.71
N TRP A 17 4.42 -10.17 -10.34
CA TRP A 17 4.66 -11.32 -9.47
C TRP A 17 4.24 -11.07 -8.02
N GLY A 18 4.02 -9.81 -7.65
CA GLY A 18 3.65 -9.45 -6.28
C GLY A 18 2.28 -9.98 -5.91
N LEU A 19 1.31 -9.87 -6.82
CA LEU A 19 -0.02 -10.47 -6.66
C LEU A 19 0.07 -12.00 -6.48
N ASP A 20 0.79 -12.68 -7.38
CA ASP A 20 1.07 -14.13 -7.35
C ASP A 20 1.78 -14.57 -6.07
N ARG A 21 2.55 -13.69 -5.43
CA ARG A 21 3.26 -14.05 -4.20
C ARG A 21 2.37 -14.02 -2.97
N ILE A 22 1.45 -13.07 -2.84
CA ILE A 22 0.80 -12.75 -1.56
C ILE A 22 -0.39 -13.66 -1.22
N ASP A 23 -0.93 -14.41 -2.18
CA ASP A 23 -2.01 -15.38 -1.96
C ASP A 23 -1.50 -16.82 -1.74
N GLN A 24 -0.19 -17.00 -1.60
CA GLN A 24 0.43 -18.29 -1.27
C GLN A 24 1.44 -18.21 -0.13
N ARG A 25 1.64 -19.33 0.59
CA ARG A 25 2.64 -19.42 1.68
C ARG A 25 4.02 -19.77 1.15
N ALA A 26 4.12 -20.83 0.35
CA ALA A 26 5.35 -21.18 -0.36
C ALA A 26 5.62 -20.13 -1.45
N GLY A 27 6.86 -19.69 -1.62
CA GLY A 27 7.25 -18.68 -2.62
C GLY A 27 8.45 -19.11 -3.47
N GLY A 28 9.14 -18.14 -4.08
CA GLY A 28 10.34 -18.37 -4.89
C GLY A 28 10.05 -18.93 -6.29
N GLU A 29 10.69 -20.03 -6.68
CA GLU A 29 10.47 -20.68 -7.99
C GLU A 29 9.09 -21.36 -8.12
N ALA A 30 8.28 -21.35 -7.06
CA ALA A 30 6.98 -22.01 -6.96
C ALA A 30 5.76 -21.07 -7.12
N LEU A 31 5.94 -19.90 -7.75
CA LEU A 31 4.83 -19.02 -8.13
C LEU A 31 3.94 -19.70 -9.19
N ASP A 32 2.63 -19.70 -8.97
CA ASP A 32 1.68 -20.51 -9.74
C ASP A 32 0.96 -19.74 -10.85
N GLN A 33 1.29 -18.45 -11.02
CA GLN A 33 0.69 -17.52 -11.98
C GLN A 33 -0.80 -17.29 -11.74
N ARG A 34 -1.25 -17.32 -10.48
CA ARG A 34 -2.62 -17.02 -10.09
C ARG A 34 -2.62 -15.97 -8.99
N TYR A 35 -3.70 -15.23 -8.90
CA TYR A 35 -3.99 -14.37 -7.77
C TYR A 35 -5.45 -14.56 -7.37
N ALA A 36 -5.67 -15.32 -6.31
CA ALA A 36 -6.96 -15.57 -5.70
C ALA A 36 -7.24 -14.57 -4.57
N TYR A 37 -8.47 -14.09 -4.53
CA TYR A 37 -8.92 -13.12 -3.54
C TYR A 37 -10.34 -13.46 -3.07
N ASP A 38 -10.54 -13.45 -1.76
CA ASP A 38 -11.84 -13.72 -1.13
C ASP A 38 -12.73 -12.47 -1.01
N SER A 39 -12.20 -11.33 -1.45
CA SER A 39 -12.85 -10.03 -1.56
C SER A 39 -12.09 -9.23 -2.59
N ASP A 40 -12.78 -8.37 -3.32
CA ASP A 40 -12.23 -7.43 -4.28
C ASP A 40 -12.00 -6.02 -3.67
N GLY A 41 -12.32 -5.81 -2.40
CA GLY A 41 -12.20 -4.49 -1.75
C GLY A 41 -13.36 -3.53 -2.02
N ALA A 42 -14.47 -4.00 -2.61
CA ALA A 42 -15.65 -3.18 -2.84
C ALA A 42 -16.13 -2.48 -1.55
N GLY A 43 -16.58 -1.22 -1.70
CA GLY A 43 -17.04 -0.37 -0.60
C GLY A 43 -15.94 0.39 0.14
N VAL A 44 -14.67 0.01 0.00
CA VAL A 44 -13.54 0.68 0.65
C VAL A 44 -13.03 1.87 -0.17
N THR A 45 -12.65 2.94 0.52
CA THR A 45 -11.93 4.08 -0.05
C THR A 45 -10.43 3.99 0.27
N VAL A 46 -9.59 4.06 -0.75
CA VAL A 46 -8.13 4.14 -0.62
C VAL A 46 -7.71 5.59 -0.83
N TYR A 47 -7.11 6.20 0.19
CA TYR A 47 -6.47 7.50 0.08
C TYR A 47 -5.00 7.32 -0.30
N VAL A 48 -4.61 7.86 -1.46
CA VAL A 48 -3.24 7.80 -1.97
C VAL A 48 -2.59 9.16 -1.78
N ILE A 49 -1.79 9.29 -0.71
CA ILE A 49 -1.10 10.54 -0.35
C ILE A 49 0.30 10.50 -0.99
N ASP A 50 0.42 11.13 -2.17
CA ASP A 50 1.59 11.00 -3.05
C ASP A 50 1.69 12.16 -4.08
N THR A 51 2.14 11.89 -5.30
CA THR A 51 2.34 12.80 -6.44
C THR A 51 1.06 13.09 -7.24
N GLY A 52 -0.08 12.54 -6.81
CA GLY A 52 -1.35 12.56 -7.54
C GLY A 52 -1.69 11.20 -8.15
N VAL A 53 -2.77 11.11 -8.93
CA VAL A 53 -3.11 9.92 -9.73
C VAL A 53 -3.58 10.34 -11.12
N ASP A 54 -3.09 9.67 -12.18
CA ASP A 54 -3.70 9.73 -13.51
C ASP A 54 -5.02 8.96 -13.51
N GLY A 55 -6.10 9.62 -13.08
CA GLY A 55 -7.42 9.02 -12.95
C GLY A 55 -8.04 8.52 -14.25
N THR A 56 -7.46 8.85 -15.40
CA THR A 56 -7.92 8.40 -16.71
C THR A 56 -7.31 7.07 -17.14
N HIS A 57 -6.35 6.54 -16.38
CA HIS A 57 -5.73 5.26 -16.69
C HIS A 57 -6.78 4.13 -16.74
N PRO A 58 -6.81 3.31 -17.81
CA PRO A 58 -7.88 2.33 -18.04
C PRO A 58 -7.99 1.30 -16.92
N ASP A 59 -6.86 0.96 -16.28
CA ASP A 59 -6.81 0.02 -15.15
C ASP A 59 -7.64 0.43 -13.93
N PHE A 60 -7.98 1.71 -13.80
CA PHE A 60 -8.83 2.18 -12.70
C PHE A 60 -10.33 2.09 -13.01
N GLY A 61 -10.74 1.92 -14.27
CA GLY A 61 -12.15 1.77 -14.64
C GLY A 61 -13.07 2.91 -14.16
N GLY A 62 -12.53 4.13 -14.01
CA GLY A 62 -13.29 5.28 -13.48
C GLY A 62 -13.48 5.31 -11.95
N ARG A 63 -12.77 4.47 -11.19
CA ARG A 63 -12.83 4.41 -9.72
C ARG A 63 -11.99 5.47 -9.01
N VAL A 64 -11.23 6.28 -9.75
CA VAL A 64 -10.54 7.47 -9.23
C VAL A 64 -11.50 8.65 -9.22
N SER A 65 -11.78 9.23 -8.06
CA SER A 65 -12.68 10.38 -7.97
C SER A 65 -12.41 11.24 -6.73
N GLY A 66 -12.77 12.52 -6.81
CA GLY A 66 -12.50 13.50 -5.76
C GLY A 66 -11.00 13.73 -5.57
N GLY A 67 -10.61 14.02 -4.33
CA GLY A 67 -9.23 14.27 -3.96
C GLY A 67 -8.89 15.76 -3.84
N LYS A 68 -7.63 16.05 -3.54
CA LYS A 68 -7.15 17.41 -3.32
C LYS A 68 -5.67 17.56 -3.69
N ASP A 69 -5.35 18.70 -4.29
CA ASP A 69 -3.98 19.07 -4.65
C ASP A 69 -3.46 20.16 -3.71
N PHE A 70 -2.41 19.84 -2.96
CA PHE A 70 -1.73 20.76 -2.04
C PHE A 70 -0.48 21.38 -2.65
N VAL A 71 -0.03 20.89 -3.81
CA VAL A 71 1.10 21.45 -4.55
C VAL A 71 0.65 22.70 -5.31
N ASP A 72 -0.45 22.58 -6.05
CA ASP A 72 -1.00 23.67 -6.87
C ASP A 72 -2.21 24.36 -6.20
N GLY A 73 -2.72 23.81 -5.09
CA GLY A 73 -3.74 24.44 -4.25
C GLY A 73 -5.15 24.36 -4.80
N ASP A 74 -5.48 23.32 -5.58
CA ASP A 74 -6.77 23.13 -6.23
C ASP A 74 -7.37 21.72 -5.98
N ASP A 75 -8.43 21.36 -6.72
CA ASP A 75 -9.12 20.07 -6.61
C ASP A 75 -8.75 19.11 -7.76
N HIS A 76 -7.60 19.31 -8.42
CA HIS A 76 -7.13 18.52 -9.56
C HIS A 76 -5.80 17.80 -9.26
N PRO A 77 -5.78 16.80 -8.36
CA PRO A 77 -4.57 16.05 -7.97
C PRO A 77 -4.08 15.07 -9.06
N THR A 78 -3.85 15.59 -10.26
CA THR A 78 -3.37 14.85 -11.42
C THR A 78 -1.90 14.53 -11.21
N ASP A 79 -1.54 13.27 -11.48
CA ASP A 79 -0.15 12.86 -11.39
C ASP A 79 0.68 13.39 -12.57
N LEU A 80 1.80 14.02 -12.26
CA LEU A 80 2.78 14.51 -13.23
C LEU A 80 4.14 13.80 -13.09
N ASN A 81 4.26 12.88 -12.14
CA ASN A 81 5.47 12.13 -11.85
C ASN A 81 5.35 10.66 -12.26
N GLY A 82 4.24 10.02 -11.89
CA GLY A 82 3.93 8.61 -12.13
C GLY A 82 3.93 7.75 -10.86
N HIS A 83 4.65 8.15 -9.81
CA HIS A 83 4.76 7.35 -8.58
C HIS A 83 3.39 7.10 -7.93
N GLY A 84 2.56 8.13 -7.78
CA GLY A 84 1.25 8.01 -7.16
C GLY A 84 0.28 7.17 -8.00
N THR A 85 0.35 7.26 -9.32
CA THR A 85 -0.37 6.38 -10.25
C THR A 85 0.08 4.92 -10.10
N ASN A 86 1.40 4.67 -9.97
CA ASN A 86 1.91 3.32 -9.72
C ASN A 86 1.34 2.77 -8.41
N LEU A 87 1.43 3.53 -7.31
CA LEU A 87 0.94 3.11 -6.00
C LEU A 87 -0.57 2.85 -6.03
N ALA A 88 -1.37 3.77 -6.57
CA ALA A 88 -2.81 3.60 -6.72
C ALA A 88 -3.17 2.33 -7.50
N GLY A 89 -2.40 2.02 -8.55
CA GLY A 89 -2.54 0.79 -9.34
C GLY A 89 -2.22 -0.47 -8.55
N LEU A 90 -1.16 -0.47 -7.75
CA LEU A 90 -0.81 -1.62 -6.91
C LEU A 90 -1.79 -1.82 -5.76
N VAL A 91 -2.41 -0.75 -5.23
CA VAL A 91 -3.47 -0.90 -4.24
C VAL A 91 -4.74 -1.44 -4.88
N ALA A 92 -5.24 -0.77 -5.93
CA ALA A 92 -6.63 -0.91 -6.38
C ALA A 92 -6.83 -0.95 -7.90
N GLY A 93 -5.77 -1.15 -8.69
CA GLY A 93 -5.88 -1.44 -10.12
C GLY A 93 -6.67 -2.71 -10.44
N GLU A 94 -7.39 -2.76 -11.56
CA GLU A 94 -8.15 -3.94 -11.98
C GLU A 94 -7.21 -5.12 -12.31
N ALA A 95 -6.20 -4.86 -13.14
CA ALA A 95 -5.21 -5.86 -13.53
C ALA A 95 -4.05 -5.93 -12.52
N TYR A 96 -3.57 -4.78 -12.02
CA TYR A 96 -2.33 -4.70 -11.24
C TYR A 96 -2.52 -4.71 -9.73
N GLY A 97 -3.74 -4.43 -9.25
CA GLY A 97 -4.02 -4.17 -7.86
C GLY A 97 -4.48 -5.38 -7.06
N VAL A 98 -4.25 -5.28 -5.75
CA VAL A 98 -4.71 -6.24 -4.73
C VAL A 98 -6.23 -6.09 -4.49
N ALA A 99 -6.72 -4.88 -4.28
CA ALA A 99 -8.12 -4.56 -3.98
C ALA A 99 -8.86 -4.00 -5.21
N LYS A 100 -9.15 -4.89 -6.15
CA LYS A 100 -9.57 -4.59 -7.54
C LYS A 100 -10.84 -3.75 -7.70
N ALA A 101 -11.70 -3.66 -6.69
CA ALA A 101 -12.94 -2.89 -6.71
C ALA A 101 -12.97 -1.72 -5.72
N ALA A 102 -11.87 -1.45 -5.01
CA ALA A 102 -11.79 -0.31 -4.11
C ALA A 102 -11.85 1.02 -4.87
N ARG A 103 -12.38 2.07 -4.22
CA ARG A 103 -12.37 3.44 -4.76
C ARG A 103 -11.05 4.12 -4.43
N ILE A 104 -10.56 4.97 -5.32
CA ILE A 104 -9.28 5.66 -5.15
C ILE A 104 -9.55 7.17 -5.01
N VAL A 105 -8.99 7.77 -3.96
CA VAL A 105 -9.01 9.21 -3.72
C VAL A 105 -7.56 9.74 -3.67
N PRO A 106 -7.11 10.44 -4.73
CA PRO A 106 -5.77 11.00 -4.78
C PRO A 106 -5.61 12.23 -3.87
N VAL A 107 -4.49 12.31 -3.17
CA VAL A 107 -4.11 13.47 -2.36
C VAL A 107 -2.69 13.86 -2.76
N ARG A 108 -2.58 14.88 -3.61
CA ARG A 108 -1.31 15.30 -4.20
C ARG A 108 -0.58 16.23 -3.24
N VAL A 109 0.53 15.74 -2.68
CA VAL A 109 1.42 16.46 -1.76
C VAL A 109 2.87 16.53 -2.27
N LEU A 110 3.16 15.86 -3.39
CA LEU A 110 4.45 15.87 -4.07
C LEU A 110 4.29 16.41 -5.51
N ASP A 111 5.28 17.19 -5.95
CA ASP A 111 5.34 17.81 -7.27
C ASP A 111 5.72 16.81 -8.38
N ALA A 112 5.86 17.31 -9.62
CA ALA A 112 6.23 16.49 -10.77
C ALA A 112 7.61 15.81 -10.64
N ASN A 113 8.49 16.30 -9.77
CA ASN A 113 9.80 15.72 -9.48
C ASN A 113 9.76 14.77 -8.26
N GLY A 114 8.58 14.51 -7.70
CA GLY A 114 8.42 13.71 -6.48
C GLY A 114 8.86 14.43 -5.21
N SER A 115 8.93 15.77 -5.24
CA SER A 115 9.36 16.59 -4.10
C SER A 115 8.17 17.32 -3.46
N GLY A 116 8.15 17.40 -2.13
CA GLY A 116 7.14 18.15 -1.39
C GLY A 116 7.69 18.61 -0.06
N ASP A 117 7.09 19.66 0.48
CA ASP A 117 7.45 20.17 1.81
C ASP A 117 6.57 19.54 2.91
N GLY A 118 7.05 19.63 4.14
CA GLY A 118 6.35 19.07 5.29
C GLY A 118 4.96 19.68 5.49
N LEU A 119 4.75 20.95 5.09
CA LEU A 119 3.45 21.62 5.24
C LEU A 119 2.40 21.05 4.29
N SER A 120 2.77 20.79 3.05
CA SER A 120 1.90 20.19 2.03
C SER A 120 1.54 18.75 2.42
N ILE A 121 2.53 17.99 2.92
CA ILE A 121 2.31 16.63 3.43
C ILE A 121 1.33 16.63 4.60
N ILE A 122 1.56 17.48 5.62
CA ILE A 122 0.67 17.61 6.78
C ILE A 122 -0.74 18.04 6.35
N SER A 123 -0.84 19.03 5.46
CA SER A 123 -2.14 19.53 4.97
C SER A 123 -2.93 18.46 4.22
N GLY A 124 -2.24 17.61 3.44
CA GLY A 124 -2.85 16.45 2.79
C GLY A 124 -3.37 15.43 3.77
N ILE A 125 -2.57 15.08 4.79
CA ILE A 125 -2.96 14.14 5.85
C ILE A 125 -4.17 14.66 6.63
N ASP A 126 -4.14 15.93 7.05
CA ASP A 126 -5.24 16.58 7.77
C ASP A 126 -6.51 16.64 6.92
N TRP A 127 -6.38 16.88 5.61
CA TRP A 127 -7.53 16.85 4.72
C TRP A 127 -8.16 15.47 4.64
N VAL A 128 -7.36 14.39 4.57
CA VAL A 128 -7.90 13.02 4.64
C VAL A 128 -8.60 12.81 5.98
N ALA A 129 -7.97 13.16 7.10
CA ALA A 129 -8.56 13.00 8.42
C ALA A 129 -9.95 13.68 8.55
N ASN A 130 -10.12 14.83 7.89
CA ASN A 130 -11.37 15.60 7.92
C ASN A 130 -12.41 15.20 6.87
N ASN A 131 -12.01 14.55 5.77
CA ASN A 131 -12.90 14.27 4.63
C ASN A 131 -13.05 12.77 4.31
N ALA A 132 -12.45 11.90 5.13
CA ALA A 132 -12.45 10.46 4.90
C ALA A 132 -13.85 9.86 4.83
N THR A 133 -14.14 9.11 3.77
CA THR A 133 -15.34 8.26 3.69
C THR A 133 -14.97 6.83 4.09
N GLN A 134 -15.44 6.42 5.27
CA GLN A 134 -15.25 5.06 5.80
C GLN A 134 -16.16 4.02 5.10
N PRO A 135 -15.74 2.74 5.02
CA PRO A 135 -14.45 2.21 5.44
C PRO A 135 -13.31 2.70 4.54
N ALA A 136 -12.19 3.10 5.14
CA ALA A 136 -11.04 3.64 4.44
C ALA A 136 -9.72 2.98 4.85
N VAL A 137 -8.73 3.11 3.98
CA VAL A 137 -7.30 2.88 4.23
C VAL A 137 -6.50 4.00 3.59
N ALA A 138 -5.30 4.27 4.07
CA ALA A 138 -4.37 5.20 3.44
C ALA A 138 -3.04 4.51 3.09
N VAL A 139 -2.47 4.92 1.97
CA VAL A 139 -1.05 4.71 1.67
C VAL A 139 -0.38 6.08 1.58
N ILE A 140 0.68 6.26 2.37
CA ILE A 140 1.53 7.45 2.29
C ILE A 140 2.82 7.00 1.61
N GLY A 141 2.96 7.32 0.32
CA GLY A 141 4.13 6.92 -0.48
C GLY A 141 5.37 7.79 -0.24
N VAL A 142 5.33 8.65 0.78
CA VAL A 142 6.36 9.63 1.10
C VAL A 142 7.10 9.23 2.37
N GLY A 143 8.43 9.36 2.36
CA GLY A 143 9.27 9.22 3.53
C GLY A 143 10.39 10.24 3.51
N GLY A 144 10.94 10.55 4.69
CA GLY A 144 12.02 11.51 4.81
C GLY A 144 12.69 11.49 6.18
N PRO A 145 13.56 12.48 6.45
CA PRO A 145 14.13 12.67 7.78
C PRO A 145 13.05 12.74 8.86
N ALA A 146 13.40 12.27 10.06
CA ALA A 146 12.54 12.37 11.24
C ALA A 146 11.94 13.77 11.42
N SER A 147 10.61 13.84 11.54
CA SER A 147 9.86 15.08 11.64
C SER A 147 8.68 14.92 12.58
N GLU A 148 8.76 15.53 13.77
CA GLU A 148 7.70 15.46 14.78
C GLU A 148 6.34 16.01 14.28
N PRO A 149 6.28 17.14 13.55
CA PRO A 149 5.00 17.62 13.01
C PRO A 149 4.35 16.65 12.01
N VAL A 150 5.15 15.99 11.17
CA VAL A 150 4.64 14.97 10.24
C VAL A 150 4.14 13.76 11.02
N ASP A 151 4.87 13.32 12.02
CA ASP A 151 4.45 12.18 12.84
C ASP A 151 3.13 12.42 13.56
N GLN A 152 2.92 13.63 14.10
CA GLN A 152 1.68 13.98 14.78
C GLN A 152 0.48 13.92 13.84
N ALA A 153 0.63 14.45 12.61
CA ALA A 153 -0.42 14.36 11.60
C ALA A 153 -0.71 12.90 11.22
N VAL A 154 0.34 12.09 10.99
CA VAL A 154 0.18 10.67 10.63
C VAL A 154 -0.43 9.85 11.78
N ARG A 155 -0.07 10.10 13.04
CA ARG A 155 -0.72 9.46 14.19
C ARG A 155 -2.20 9.78 14.26
N GLY A 156 -2.58 11.05 14.06
CA GLY A 156 -3.99 11.45 13.99
C GLY A 156 -4.75 10.72 12.88
N LEU A 157 -4.13 10.52 11.71
CA LEU A 157 -4.74 9.73 10.65
C LEU A 157 -4.84 8.24 11.00
N ALA A 158 -3.81 7.68 11.65
CA ALA A 158 -3.76 6.28 12.08
C ALA A 158 -4.78 5.93 13.17
N GLU A 159 -5.31 6.91 13.91
CA GLU A 159 -6.45 6.71 14.80
C GLU A 159 -7.76 6.44 14.04
N LEU A 160 -7.87 6.91 12.79
CA LEU A 160 -9.09 6.87 11.99
C LEU A 160 -9.13 5.71 10.99
N MET A 161 -7.98 5.29 10.48
CA MET A 161 -7.89 4.23 9.47
C MET A 161 -6.52 3.52 9.49
N PRO A 162 -6.42 2.29 8.96
CA PRO A 162 -5.12 1.68 8.69
C PRO A 162 -4.31 2.55 7.71
N VAL A 163 -3.04 2.79 8.04
CA VAL A 163 -2.10 3.56 7.22
C VAL A 163 -0.89 2.68 6.92
N ALA A 164 -0.59 2.45 5.63
CA ALA A 164 0.63 1.78 5.21
C ALA A 164 1.67 2.78 4.72
N VAL A 165 2.92 2.60 5.13
CA VAL A 165 4.03 3.49 4.80
C VAL A 165 5.28 2.72 4.38
N PRO A 166 6.12 3.25 3.49
CA PRO A 166 7.39 2.63 3.14
C PRO A 166 8.36 2.69 4.32
N ALA A 167 9.11 1.60 4.56
CA ALA A 167 10.19 1.61 5.53
C ALA A 167 11.35 2.56 5.15
N GLY A 168 11.47 2.89 3.85
CA GLY A 168 12.57 3.65 3.26
C GLY A 168 13.56 2.78 2.48
N GLY A 169 14.44 3.42 1.70
CA GLY A 169 15.27 2.78 0.67
C GLY A 169 16.78 3.05 0.81
N ALA A 170 17.29 3.15 2.04
CA ALA A 170 18.68 3.50 2.30
C ALA A 170 19.50 2.37 2.92
N GLY A 171 18.94 1.17 3.08
CA GLY A 171 19.56 0.07 3.81
C GLY A 171 19.90 0.46 5.26
N ALA A 172 18.99 1.18 5.91
CA ALA A 172 19.19 1.77 7.24
C ALA A 172 18.06 1.40 8.23
N ASP A 173 18.22 1.77 9.49
CA ASP A 173 17.17 1.61 10.51
C ASP A 173 15.96 2.51 10.18
N ALA A 174 14.81 1.88 9.89
CA ALA A 174 13.54 2.55 9.58
C ALA A 174 13.07 3.47 10.72
N GLY A 175 13.46 3.17 11.97
CA GLY A 175 13.16 3.98 13.15
C GLY A 175 13.80 5.38 13.14
N GLN A 176 14.68 5.68 12.18
CA GLN A 176 15.33 7.00 12.03
C GLN A 176 14.61 7.92 11.04
N SER A 177 13.52 7.46 10.42
CA SER A 177 12.77 8.20 9.39
C SER A 177 11.29 8.38 9.74
N SER A 178 10.70 9.46 9.24
CA SER A 178 9.25 9.69 9.29
C SER A 178 8.63 9.40 7.92
N PRO A 179 7.45 8.77 7.86
CA PRO A 179 6.62 8.29 8.99
C PRO A 179 6.95 6.87 9.48
N ALA A 180 7.94 6.19 8.92
CA ALA A 180 8.25 4.78 9.22
C ALA A 180 8.53 4.48 10.72
N ARG A 181 8.95 5.46 11.51
CA ARG A 181 9.20 5.29 12.95
C ARG A 181 7.95 5.26 13.84
N ILE A 182 6.77 5.49 13.28
CA ILE A 182 5.51 5.63 14.03
C ILE A 182 4.95 4.23 14.33
N PRO A 183 4.76 3.83 15.60
CA PRO A 183 4.25 2.50 15.93
C PRO A 183 2.81 2.22 15.49
N GLU A 184 2.01 3.27 15.29
CA GLU A 184 0.58 3.17 14.95
C GLU A 184 0.34 2.91 13.44
N VAL A 185 1.36 2.98 12.59
CA VAL A 185 1.24 2.69 11.14
C VAL A 185 1.80 1.31 10.80
N LEU A 186 1.42 0.79 9.64
CA LEU A 186 2.02 -0.41 9.05
C LEU A 186 3.26 -0.01 8.25
N THR A 187 4.44 -0.18 8.83
CA THR A 187 5.72 0.11 8.17
C THR A 187 6.21 -1.10 7.38
N VAL A 188 6.40 -0.92 6.08
CA VAL A 188 6.56 -2.02 5.14
C VAL A 188 7.93 -2.01 4.46
N ALA A 189 8.68 -3.08 4.67
CA ALA A 189 9.94 -3.37 3.99
C ALA A 189 9.71 -4.13 2.66
N ALA A 190 10.70 -4.08 1.76
CA ALA A 190 10.58 -4.66 0.43
C ALA A 190 11.25 -6.03 0.35
N SER A 191 10.62 -6.97 -0.34
CA SER A 191 11.22 -8.23 -0.79
C SER A 191 11.24 -8.34 -2.30
N ASP A 192 12.13 -9.20 -2.81
CA ASP A 192 12.18 -9.59 -4.21
C ASP A 192 11.46 -10.91 -4.50
N ARG A 193 11.35 -11.25 -5.79
CA ARG A 193 10.64 -12.45 -6.29
C ARG A 193 11.20 -13.77 -5.77
N ALA A 194 12.44 -13.77 -5.29
CA ALA A 194 13.09 -14.96 -4.75
C ALA A 194 13.00 -15.04 -3.22
N ASP A 195 12.05 -14.33 -2.62
CA ASP A 195 11.87 -14.24 -1.16
C ASP A 195 13.15 -13.77 -0.45
N ARG A 196 13.89 -12.83 -1.05
CA ARG A 196 14.98 -12.13 -0.36
C ARG A 196 14.51 -10.75 0.08
N ALA A 197 14.89 -10.33 1.28
CA ALA A 197 14.81 -8.91 1.66
C ALA A 197 15.62 -8.08 0.66
N ALA A 198 15.03 -7.00 0.14
CA ALA A 198 15.71 -6.13 -0.81
C ALA A 198 16.90 -5.44 -0.11
N PRO A 199 18.11 -5.41 -0.70
CA PRO A 199 19.31 -4.89 -0.02
C PRO A 199 19.18 -3.43 0.45
N ASP A 200 18.50 -2.59 -0.34
CA ASP A 200 18.32 -1.18 -0.04
C ASP A 200 17.10 -0.92 0.85
N SER A 201 16.28 -1.94 1.15
CA SER A 201 15.15 -1.78 2.08
C SER A 201 15.68 -1.41 3.46
N ASN A 202 15.12 -0.36 4.04
CA ASN A 202 15.29 -0.12 5.46
C ASN A 202 14.74 -1.29 6.28
N PHE A 203 15.25 -1.41 7.50
CA PHE A 203 15.06 -2.57 8.37
C PHE A 203 14.92 -2.14 9.83
N GLY A 204 14.84 -3.11 10.74
CA GLY A 204 14.85 -2.90 12.18
C GLY A 204 13.47 -3.03 12.83
N PRO A 205 13.37 -2.70 14.13
CA PRO A 205 12.20 -3.01 14.95
C PRO A 205 10.96 -2.18 14.60
N ALA A 206 11.12 -1.12 13.79
CA ALA A 206 9.99 -0.33 13.30
C ALA A 206 9.27 -0.99 12.11
N VAL A 207 9.83 -2.03 11.49
CA VAL A 207 9.20 -2.76 10.38
C VAL A 207 8.20 -3.78 10.92
N ASP A 208 6.97 -3.76 10.41
CA ASP A 208 5.91 -4.70 10.79
C ASP A 208 5.79 -5.88 9.82
N LEU A 209 6.04 -5.61 8.55
CA LEU A 209 5.82 -6.52 7.43
C LEU A 209 6.86 -6.28 6.33
N TYR A 210 7.09 -7.32 5.56
CA TYR A 210 7.62 -7.27 4.21
C TYR A 210 6.48 -7.46 3.21
N ALA A 211 6.66 -6.91 2.01
CA ALA A 211 5.80 -7.18 0.86
C ALA A 211 6.60 -7.10 -0.45
N PRO A 212 6.06 -7.64 -1.56
CA PRO A 212 6.68 -7.51 -2.87
C PRO A 212 6.98 -6.05 -3.22
N GLY A 213 8.27 -5.75 -3.44
CA GLY A 213 8.73 -4.39 -3.66
C GLY A 213 9.82 -4.24 -4.71
N VAL A 214 10.29 -5.31 -5.35
CA VAL A 214 11.34 -5.24 -6.38
C VAL A 214 10.80 -5.67 -7.73
N GLU A 215 11.05 -4.84 -8.76
CA GLU A 215 10.65 -5.06 -10.15
C GLU A 215 9.14 -5.35 -10.29
N ILE A 216 8.31 -4.56 -9.61
CA ILE A 216 6.85 -4.69 -9.64
C ILE A 216 6.29 -3.92 -10.84
N GLU A 217 5.59 -4.62 -11.72
CA GLU A 217 4.86 -3.98 -12.83
C GLU A 217 3.60 -3.27 -12.32
N ALA A 218 3.36 -2.03 -12.79
CA ALA A 218 2.26 -1.18 -12.34
C ALA A 218 1.75 -0.24 -13.46
N PRO A 219 0.54 0.35 -13.33
CA PRO A 219 0.05 1.42 -14.19
C PRO A 219 0.98 2.63 -14.21
N GLY A 220 1.39 3.09 -15.39
CA GLY A 220 2.15 4.33 -15.60
C GLY A 220 1.27 5.46 -16.15
N LEU A 221 1.84 6.65 -16.33
CA LEU A 221 1.09 7.80 -16.88
C LEU A 221 0.64 7.53 -18.33
N GLY A 222 -0.52 8.07 -18.71
CA GLY A 222 -0.98 8.07 -20.10
C GLY A 222 -1.27 6.67 -20.66
N ALA A 223 -1.90 5.81 -19.84
CA ALA A 223 -2.20 4.41 -20.16
C ALA A 223 -0.96 3.53 -20.44
N SER A 224 0.22 3.93 -19.96
CA SER A 224 1.45 3.15 -20.07
C SER A 224 1.60 2.14 -18.94
N THR A 225 2.59 1.27 -19.05
CA THR A 225 3.02 0.39 -17.97
C THR A 225 4.37 0.89 -17.44
N ALA A 226 4.54 0.86 -16.13
CA ALA A 226 5.78 1.20 -15.45
C ALA A 226 6.28 0.01 -14.63
N ARG A 227 7.51 0.11 -14.15
CA ARG A 227 8.09 -0.85 -13.21
C ARG A 227 8.71 -0.12 -12.02
N LEU A 228 8.29 -0.51 -10.82
CA LEU A 228 8.69 0.13 -9.57
C LEU A 228 9.51 -0.85 -8.71
N SER A 229 10.61 -0.34 -8.17
CA SER A 229 11.44 -1.02 -7.18
C SER A 229 11.60 -0.10 -5.96
N GLY A 230 11.10 -0.51 -4.81
CA GLY A 230 11.19 0.22 -3.56
C GLY A 230 10.16 -0.20 -2.51
N THR A 231 10.35 0.26 -1.29
CA THR A 231 9.41 0.03 -0.17
C THR A 231 8.06 0.70 -0.39
N SER A 232 7.95 1.70 -1.28
CA SER A 232 6.66 2.29 -1.68
C SER A 232 5.74 1.28 -2.41
N ALA A 233 6.30 0.44 -3.29
CA ALA A 233 5.55 -0.65 -3.92
C ALA A 233 5.09 -1.68 -2.87
N ALA A 234 5.95 -2.00 -1.90
CA ALA A 234 5.63 -2.91 -0.82
C ALA A 234 4.49 -2.37 0.06
N ALA A 235 4.55 -1.08 0.43
CA ALA A 235 3.50 -0.40 1.19
C ALA A 235 2.15 -0.41 0.45
N ALA A 236 2.16 -0.22 -0.88
CA ALA A 236 0.94 -0.29 -1.68
C ALA A 236 0.28 -1.69 -1.66
N HIS A 237 1.06 -2.77 -1.74
CA HIS A 237 0.50 -4.13 -1.56
C HIS A 237 -0.17 -4.28 -0.19
N VAL A 238 0.49 -3.84 0.89
CA VAL A 238 -0.09 -3.93 2.25
C VAL A 238 -1.34 -3.08 2.40
N ALA A 239 -1.38 -1.87 1.83
CA ALA A 239 -2.58 -1.04 1.79
C ALA A 239 -3.73 -1.77 1.06
N GLY A 240 -3.41 -2.49 -0.01
CA GLY A 240 -4.36 -3.33 -0.73
C GLY A 240 -4.91 -4.47 0.14
N VAL A 241 -4.05 -5.20 0.85
CA VAL A 241 -4.48 -6.26 1.77
C VAL A 241 -5.34 -5.68 2.91
N ALA A 242 -4.97 -4.50 3.43
CA ALA A 242 -5.78 -3.79 4.42
C ALA A 242 -7.15 -3.40 3.86
N ALA A 243 -7.26 -3.00 2.59
CA ALA A 243 -8.53 -2.70 1.94
C ALA A 243 -9.40 -3.96 1.79
N LEU A 244 -8.82 -5.10 1.40
CA LEU A 244 -9.54 -6.39 1.38
C LEU A 244 -10.08 -6.76 2.76
N TYR A 245 -9.28 -6.54 3.80
CA TYR A 245 -9.71 -6.79 5.18
C TYR A 245 -10.84 -5.83 5.59
N ARG A 246 -10.70 -4.52 5.36
CA ARG A 246 -11.72 -3.51 5.69
C ARG A 246 -13.03 -3.71 4.91
N SER A 247 -12.99 -4.25 3.70
CA SER A 247 -14.20 -4.59 2.94
C SER A 247 -15.02 -5.68 3.63
N ARG A 248 -14.35 -6.70 4.19
CA ARG A 248 -14.99 -7.78 4.95
C ARG A 248 -15.30 -7.42 6.40
N HIS A 249 -14.56 -6.45 6.95
CA HIS A 249 -14.65 -6.00 8.33
C HIS A 249 -14.75 -4.46 8.40
N PRO A 250 -15.86 -3.85 7.94
CA PRO A 250 -15.98 -2.39 7.80
C PRO A 250 -15.92 -1.61 9.12
N GLU A 251 -16.12 -2.28 10.26
CA GLU A 251 -16.04 -1.70 11.60
C GLU A 251 -14.69 -1.98 12.31
N ALA A 252 -13.77 -2.74 11.67
CA ALA A 252 -12.49 -3.07 12.29
C ALA A 252 -11.63 -1.83 12.53
N THR A 253 -11.15 -1.63 13.75
CA THR A 253 -10.26 -0.51 14.07
C THR A 253 -8.92 -0.64 13.33
N PRO A 254 -8.15 0.45 13.20
CA PRO A 254 -6.81 0.41 12.59
C PRO A 254 -5.91 -0.65 13.24
N GLN A 255 -5.91 -0.73 14.57
CA GLN A 255 -5.18 -1.75 15.32
C GLN A 255 -5.65 -3.18 14.99
N GLN A 256 -6.97 -3.42 14.89
CA GLN A 256 -7.49 -4.74 14.54
C GLN A 256 -7.07 -5.17 13.13
N VAL A 257 -6.99 -4.23 12.18
CA VAL A 257 -6.45 -4.52 10.84
C VAL A 257 -4.97 -4.86 10.91
N ALA A 258 -4.17 -4.07 11.63
CA ALA A 258 -2.74 -4.31 11.79
C ALA A 258 -2.45 -5.69 12.44
N ASP A 259 -3.17 -6.01 13.51
CA ASP A 259 -3.09 -7.30 14.20
C ASP A 259 -3.47 -8.45 13.27
N ALA A 260 -4.55 -8.29 12.49
CA ALA A 260 -5.00 -9.33 11.56
C ALA A 260 -4.00 -9.58 10.43
N LEU A 261 -3.45 -8.52 9.83
CA LEU A 261 -2.46 -8.63 8.76
C LEU A 261 -1.15 -9.25 9.27
N THR A 262 -0.66 -8.81 10.43
CA THR A 262 0.59 -9.34 11.00
C THR A 262 0.45 -10.78 11.52
N ALA A 263 -0.69 -11.14 12.12
CA ALA A 263 -0.97 -12.51 12.53
C ALA A 263 -1.19 -13.45 11.33
N ASN A 264 -1.70 -12.93 10.22
CA ASN A 264 -1.90 -13.70 8.99
C ASN A 264 -0.66 -13.74 8.10
N ALA A 265 0.42 -13.02 8.42
CA ALA A 265 1.61 -12.98 7.58
C ALA A 265 2.26 -14.37 7.44
N THR A 266 2.88 -14.62 6.29
CA THR A 266 3.73 -15.79 6.08
C THR A 266 5.04 -15.54 6.83
N THR A 267 5.37 -16.39 7.80
CA THR A 267 6.52 -16.19 8.68
C THR A 267 7.73 -17.01 8.25
N ASP A 268 8.93 -16.48 8.49
CA ASP A 268 10.21 -17.19 8.37
C ASP A 268 10.52 -17.77 6.97
N THR A 269 9.90 -17.22 5.91
CA THR A 269 10.17 -17.61 4.52
C THR A 269 11.21 -16.71 3.84
N LEU A 270 11.36 -15.46 4.29
CA LEU A 270 12.30 -14.54 3.67
C LEU A 270 13.73 -14.82 4.10
N SER A 271 14.66 -14.72 3.16
CA SER A 271 16.09 -14.79 3.39
C SER A 271 16.72 -13.40 3.33
N GLY A 272 17.90 -13.22 3.94
CA GLY A 272 18.59 -11.93 3.98
C GLY A 272 17.91 -10.86 4.85
N VAL A 273 16.93 -11.24 5.68
CA VAL A 273 16.28 -10.33 6.65
C VAL A 273 17.32 -9.87 7.68
N PRO A 274 17.58 -8.55 7.81
CA PRO A 274 18.54 -8.04 8.79
C PRO A 274 18.12 -8.34 10.23
N GLU A 275 19.12 -8.50 11.12
CA GLU A 275 18.87 -8.75 12.54
C GLU A 275 17.87 -7.74 13.14
N ARG A 276 17.05 -8.20 14.09
CA ARG A 276 16.03 -7.40 14.79
C ARG A 276 14.92 -6.84 13.90
N THR A 277 14.80 -7.33 12.66
CA THR A 277 13.67 -7.07 11.77
C THR A 277 12.76 -8.29 11.77
N VAL A 278 11.45 -8.09 11.77
CA VAL A 278 10.49 -9.20 11.71
C VAL A 278 10.56 -9.93 10.37
N ASN A 279 10.48 -11.26 10.37
CA ASN A 279 10.40 -12.07 9.15
C ASN A 279 8.93 -12.43 8.88
N ARG A 280 8.18 -11.46 8.37
CA ARG A 280 6.74 -11.56 8.11
C ARG A 280 6.45 -11.02 6.71
N LEU A 281 6.09 -11.87 5.78
CA LEU A 281 5.63 -11.46 4.46
C LEU A 281 4.11 -11.36 4.45
N VAL A 282 3.56 -10.23 3.97
CA VAL A 282 2.11 -10.02 3.88
C VAL A 282 1.42 -11.14 3.10
N SER A 283 0.20 -11.52 3.53
CA SER A 283 -0.61 -12.52 2.83
C SER A 283 -2.08 -12.16 2.76
N THR A 284 -2.73 -12.49 1.65
CA THR A 284 -4.17 -12.34 1.41
C THR A 284 -4.99 -13.57 1.79
N LEU A 285 -4.35 -14.70 2.12
CA LEU A 285 -5.03 -15.94 2.48
C LEU A 285 -5.93 -15.75 3.69
N SER A 286 -7.20 -16.15 3.59
CA SER A 286 -8.09 -16.20 4.74
C SER A 286 -7.72 -17.39 5.63
N GLY A 287 -7.60 -17.18 6.94
CA GLY A 287 -7.21 -18.22 7.89
C GLY A 287 -8.00 -19.52 7.71
N GLY A 288 -7.30 -20.58 7.27
CA GLY A 288 -7.87 -21.92 7.06
C GLY A 288 -7.61 -22.56 5.71
N GLN A 289 -7.11 -21.82 4.70
CA GLN A 289 -6.77 -22.40 3.40
C GLN A 289 -5.26 -22.47 3.19
N ASN A 290 -4.70 -23.68 3.30
CA ASN A 290 -3.56 -24.06 2.46
C ASN A 290 -4.18 -24.48 1.12
N PRO A 291 -3.84 -23.84 -0.01
CA PRO A 291 -4.01 -24.52 -1.28
C PRO A 291 -3.08 -25.73 -1.23
N GLY A 292 -3.67 -26.93 -1.24
CA GLY A 292 -2.96 -28.20 -1.23
C GLY A 292 -2.31 -28.52 -2.56
#